data_AF-A0A1A0XU09-F1
#
_entry.id   AF-A0A1A0XU09-F1
#
_cell.length_a   1.000
_cell.length_b   1.000
_cell.length_c   1.000
_cell.angle_alpha   90.00
_cell.angle_beta   90.00
_cell.angle_gamma   90.00
#
_symmetry.space_group_name_H-M   'P 1'
#
loop_
_entity.id
_entity.type
_entity.pdbx_description
1 polymer ?
#
loop_
_entity_poly.entity_id
_entity_poly.type
_entity_poly.pdbx_seq_one_letter_code
_entity_poly.pdbx_strand_id
1 'polypeptide(L)'
;MGSKYRLLPHLERTFAEIGGTTAVDAFSGSGVVSYLLKAQGFSVASNDFLNFPSIIARATVANSSVRLEPELIDEICGPPLDDRDFIRSTFDGLYFDAADRAFLDSAWSHIARLRGYRRDLAISALVLSAARKQPRGVFTFTDATRYADGRRDLRMSLRDHFRLRAASEYNSTVFSNGRKHRSSCGDVFDLDVTPLFDAAPDLVYLDPPYAPPTDDNDYIKRYHFLEGLSVYWEGMSIMENTKTKKLPKRFTPFAYKRTIDDALVRTFEHFEDAGAIVLSYSSNALPGADRIVDLLGKVKPSVEVIAIDHKYSFGTHAAATRRDVSEYLFIGRD
;
A
#
# COMPACT_ATOMS: atom_id res chain seq x y z
N MET A 1 -5.16 -5.75 -3.48
CA MET A 1 -6.63 -5.88 -3.62
C MET A 1 -7.09 -4.91 -4.69
N GLY A 2 -8.04 -5.32 -5.53
CA GLY A 2 -8.22 -4.77 -6.88
C GLY A 2 -9.22 -3.64 -7.09
N SER A 3 -9.44 -2.71 -6.14
CA SER A 3 -10.30 -1.54 -6.43
C SER A 3 -9.62 -0.55 -7.38
N LYS A 4 -8.32 -0.30 -7.19
CA LYS A 4 -7.59 0.71 -7.95
C LYS A 4 -7.31 0.36 -9.41
N TYR A 5 -7.30 -0.93 -9.80
CA TYR A 5 -7.11 -1.31 -11.22
C TYR A 5 -8.16 -0.71 -12.15
N ARG A 6 -9.39 -0.52 -11.68
CA ARG A 6 -10.44 0.14 -12.46
C ARG A 6 -10.31 1.67 -12.46
N LEU A 7 -9.66 2.22 -11.43
CA LEU A 7 -9.41 3.66 -11.30
C LEU A 7 -8.22 4.10 -12.15
N LEU A 8 -7.24 3.22 -12.39
CA LEU A 8 -6.00 3.54 -13.10
C LEU A 8 -6.21 4.20 -14.47
N PRO A 9 -7.11 3.74 -15.37
CA PRO A 9 -7.30 4.41 -16.66
C PRO A 9 -7.88 5.82 -16.54
N HIS A 10 -8.62 6.11 -15.47
CA HIS A 10 -9.14 7.45 -15.21
C HIS A 10 -8.03 8.35 -14.65
N LEU A 11 -7.26 7.85 -13.68
CA LEU A 11 -6.09 8.54 -13.14
C LEU A 11 -5.06 8.84 -14.24
N GLU A 12 -4.77 7.88 -15.11
CA GLU A 12 -3.85 8.04 -16.24
C GLU A 12 -4.26 9.23 -17.12
N ARG A 13 -5.54 9.29 -17.52
CA ARG A 13 -6.06 10.41 -18.32
C ARG A 13 -6.00 11.73 -17.56
N THR A 14 -6.44 11.75 -16.31
CA THR A 14 -6.43 12.95 -15.46
C THR A 14 -5.01 13.50 -15.28
N PHE A 15 -4.03 12.64 -14.98
CA PHE A 15 -2.63 13.06 -14.82
C PHE A 15 -2.02 13.54 -16.13
N ALA A 16 -2.36 12.91 -17.26
CA ALA A 16 -1.90 13.35 -18.58
C ALA A 16 -2.49 14.71 -18.98
N GLU A 17 -3.73 14.98 -18.60
CA GLU A 17 -4.40 16.27 -18.83
C GLU A 17 -3.83 17.39 -17.96
N ILE A 18 -3.57 17.10 -16.68
CA ILE A 18 -2.91 18.04 -15.76
C ILE A 18 -1.48 18.34 -16.24
N GLY A 19 -0.77 17.30 -16.69
CA GLY A 19 0.62 17.43 -17.13
C GLY A 19 1.58 17.71 -15.99
N GLY A 20 2.69 18.37 -16.30
CA GLY A 20 3.77 18.62 -15.35
C GLY A 20 4.86 17.55 -15.37
N THR A 21 5.74 17.61 -14.38
CA THR A 21 6.95 16.79 -14.33
C THR A 21 7.27 16.25 -12.94
N THR A 22 6.63 16.76 -11.90
CA THR A 22 6.80 16.38 -10.50
C THR A 22 5.45 15.97 -9.92
N ALA A 23 5.42 14.85 -9.20
CA ALA A 23 4.19 14.35 -8.60
C ALA A 23 4.43 13.77 -7.20
N VAL A 24 3.48 14.00 -6.30
CA VAL A 24 3.44 13.37 -4.97
C VAL A 24 2.33 12.33 -4.94
N ASP A 25 2.61 11.16 -4.40
CA ASP A 25 1.61 10.19 -3.95
C ASP A 25 1.72 10.07 -2.44
N ALA A 26 0.87 10.81 -1.73
CA ALA A 26 1.00 11.02 -0.29
C ALA A 26 0.58 9.79 0.55
N PHE A 27 -0.16 8.86 -0.06
CA PHE A 27 -0.73 7.66 0.56
C PHE A 27 -0.56 6.45 -0.36
N SER A 28 0.69 6.07 -0.60
CA SER A 28 1.08 5.19 -1.70
C SER A 28 0.48 3.78 -1.65
N GLY A 29 0.17 3.22 -0.48
CA GLY A 29 -0.49 1.92 -0.36
C GLY A 29 0.23 0.80 -1.12
N SER A 30 -0.37 0.28 -2.19
CA SER A 30 0.31 -0.75 -3.01
C SER A 30 1.38 -0.20 -3.96
N GLY A 31 1.61 1.12 -3.97
CA GLY A 31 2.53 1.84 -4.86
C GLY A 31 2.05 1.93 -6.31
N VAL A 32 0.81 1.53 -6.62
CA VAL A 32 0.36 1.38 -8.01
C VAL A 32 0.15 2.72 -8.71
N VAL A 33 -0.30 3.74 -7.97
CA VAL A 33 -0.50 5.09 -8.52
C VAL A 33 0.83 5.81 -8.66
N SER A 34 1.70 5.76 -7.64
CA SER A 34 3.11 6.16 -7.76
C SER A 34 3.81 5.53 -8.97
N TYR A 35 3.59 4.24 -9.23
CA TYR A 35 4.16 3.53 -10.38
C TYR A 35 3.61 4.05 -11.71
N LEU A 36 2.29 4.32 -11.78
CA LEU A 36 1.66 4.93 -12.95
C LEU A 36 2.25 6.33 -13.22
N LEU A 37 2.38 7.17 -12.21
CA LEU A 37 3.01 8.50 -12.32
C LEU A 37 4.44 8.38 -12.87
N LYS A 38 5.24 7.45 -12.34
CA LYS A 38 6.58 7.18 -12.87
C LYS A 38 6.54 6.73 -14.33
N ALA A 39 5.60 5.86 -14.69
CA ALA A 39 5.42 5.38 -16.07
C ALA A 39 5.00 6.50 -17.04
N GLN A 40 4.27 7.51 -16.55
CA GLN A 40 3.92 8.72 -17.30
C GLN A 40 5.04 9.77 -17.35
N GLY A 41 6.22 9.45 -16.79
CA GLY A 41 7.40 10.30 -16.91
C GLY A 41 7.55 11.34 -15.81
N PHE A 42 6.80 11.26 -14.71
CA PHE A 42 6.97 12.15 -13.56
C PHE A 42 8.21 11.79 -12.71
N SER A 43 8.81 12.78 -12.06
CA SER A 43 9.62 12.65 -10.85
C SER A 43 8.66 12.45 -9.69
N VAL A 44 8.82 11.39 -8.88
CA VAL A 44 7.78 10.95 -7.94
C VAL A 44 8.28 10.93 -6.51
N ALA A 45 7.56 11.61 -5.61
CA ALA A 45 7.68 11.46 -4.17
C ALA A 45 6.52 10.61 -3.66
N SER A 46 6.81 9.43 -3.13
CA SER A 46 5.83 8.55 -2.49
C SER A 46 5.95 8.63 -0.97
N ASN A 47 4.82 8.55 -0.27
CA ASN A 47 4.78 8.42 1.18
C ASN A 47 3.76 7.37 1.61
N ASP A 48 3.98 6.74 2.76
CA ASP A 48 2.93 6.01 3.45
C ASP A 48 3.18 6.02 4.96
N PHE A 49 2.11 5.89 5.73
CA PHE A 49 2.20 5.80 7.19
C PHE A 49 2.70 4.42 7.67
N LEU A 50 2.59 3.39 6.83
CA LEU A 50 3.01 2.02 7.13
C LEU A 50 4.38 1.68 6.49
N ASN A 51 5.08 0.72 7.09
CA ASN A 51 6.39 0.29 6.62
C ASN A 51 6.30 -0.53 5.33
N PHE A 52 5.39 -1.49 5.25
CA PHE A 52 5.35 -2.37 4.08
C PHE A 52 4.98 -1.62 2.77
N PRO A 53 4.03 -0.65 2.74
CA PRO A 53 3.74 0.17 1.57
C PRO A 53 4.93 1.03 1.13
N SER A 54 5.59 1.70 2.09
CA SER A 54 6.74 2.55 1.78
C SER A 54 7.93 1.75 1.23
N ILE A 55 8.16 0.53 1.74
CA ILE A 55 9.15 -0.41 1.18
C ILE A 55 8.78 -0.85 -0.24
N ILE A 56 7.51 -1.15 -0.51
CA ILE A 56 7.04 -1.47 -1.88
C ILE A 56 7.30 -0.28 -2.81
N ALA A 57 6.92 0.94 -2.42
CA ALA A 57 7.18 2.13 -3.22
C ALA A 57 8.69 2.40 -3.41
N ARG A 58 9.54 2.10 -2.42
CA ARG A 58 11.00 2.14 -2.60
C ARG A 58 11.46 1.12 -3.64
N ALA A 59 10.94 -0.09 -3.61
CA ALA A 59 11.32 -1.18 -4.49
C ALA A 59 10.88 -0.99 -5.95
N THR A 60 9.72 -0.36 -6.18
CA THR A 60 9.11 -0.26 -7.52
C THR A 60 9.20 1.15 -8.13
N VAL A 61 9.22 2.19 -7.30
CA VAL A 61 9.20 3.60 -7.74
C VAL A 61 10.58 4.22 -7.56
N ALA A 62 11.12 4.23 -6.33
CA ALA A 62 12.41 4.85 -6.05
C ALA A 62 13.59 4.14 -6.75
N ASN A 63 13.49 2.82 -6.87
CA ASN A 63 14.45 1.99 -7.57
C ASN A 63 14.27 2.08 -9.10
N SER A 64 15.35 2.42 -9.81
CA SER A 64 15.35 2.55 -11.27
C SER A 64 16.17 1.48 -12.00
N SER A 65 16.95 0.66 -11.29
CA SER A 65 17.93 -0.22 -11.95
C SER A 65 18.28 -1.50 -11.20
N VAL A 66 18.11 -1.56 -9.87
CA VAL A 66 18.51 -2.73 -9.09
C VAL A 66 17.47 -3.82 -9.24
N ARG A 67 17.92 -5.06 -9.47
CA ARG A 67 17.07 -6.26 -9.49
C ARG A 67 17.65 -7.30 -8.54
N LEU A 68 16.82 -8.24 -8.08
CA LEU A 68 17.28 -9.41 -7.36
C LEU A 68 17.90 -10.39 -8.35
N GLU A 69 19.17 -10.72 -8.13
CA GLU A 69 19.88 -11.72 -8.90
C GLU A 69 19.35 -13.13 -8.60
N PRO A 70 19.31 -14.05 -9.59
CA PRO A 70 18.88 -15.43 -9.36
C PRO A 70 19.61 -16.12 -8.21
N GLU A 71 20.92 -15.89 -8.09
CA GLU A 71 21.76 -16.48 -7.04
C GLU A 71 21.35 -15.98 -5.65
N LEU A 72 21.00 -14.69 -5.54
CA LEU A 72 20.51 -14.10 -4.29
C LEU A 72 19.12 -14.62 -3.93
N ILE A 73 18.24 -14.82 -4.92
CA ILE A 73 16.92 -15.44 -4.69
C ILE A 73 17.10 -16.85 -4.15
N ASP A 74 18.04 -17.61 -4.71
CA ASP A 74 18.36 -18.96 -4.29
C ASP A 74 19.01 -18.99 -2.89
N GLU A 75 19.87 -18.02 -2.57
CA GLU A 75 20.46 -17.84 -1.24
C GLU A 75 19.37 -17.57 -0.18
N ILE A 76 18.45 -16.62 -0.43
CA ILE A 76 17.31 -16.32 0.45
C ILE A 76 16.42 -17.57 0.63
N CYS A 77 16.30 -18.38 -0.43
CA CYS A 77 15.59 -19.67 -0.41
C CYS A 77 16.45 -20.84 0.08
N GLY A 78 17.64 -20.59 0.62
CA GLY A 78 18.53 -21.60 1.17
C GLY A 78 18.22 -21.95 2.64
N PRO A 79 19.17 -22.61 3.31
CA PRO A 79 19.17 -22.77 4.77
C PRO A 79 19.26 -21.41 5.50
N PRO A 80 18.80 -21.33 6.76
CA PRO A 80 18.89 -20.10 7.55
C PRO A 80 20.36 -19.74 7.87
N LEU A 81 20.67 -18.44 7.97
CA LEU A 81 21.99 -17.94 8.36
C LEU A 81 22.19 -17.84 9.88
N ASP A 82 21.10 -17.80 10.62
CA ASP A 82 21.07 -17.72 12.08
C ASP A 82 19.91 -18.55 12.64
N ASP A 83 19.75 -18.54 13.96
CA ASP A 83 18.77 -19.34 14.70
C ASP A 83 17.46 -18.62 14.96
N ARG A 84 17.21 -17.47 14.31
CA ARG A 84 16.00 -16.67 14.53
C ARG A 84 14.75 -17.50 14.30
N ASP A 85 13.77 -17.31 15.16
CA ASP A 85 12.57 -18.12 15.14
C ASP A 85 11.31 -17.40 15.57
N PHE A 86 11.36 -16.07 15.53
CA PHE A 86 10.26 -15.24 15.99
C PHE A 86 8.94 -15.60 15.30
N ILE A 87 8.95 -15.84 13.99
CA ILE A 87 7.71 -16.10 13.24
C ILE A 87 7.16 -17.48 13.58
N ARG A 88 7.99 -18.53 13.59
CA ARG A 88 7.55 -19.88 13.94
C ARG A 88 7.07 -19.98 15.40
N SER A 89 7.75 -19.31 16.33
CA SER A 89 7.44 -19.37 17.77
C SER A 89 6.22 -18.51 18.11
N THR A 90 6.13 -17.31 17.52
CA THR A 90 5.03 -16.38 17.81
C THR A 90 3.75 -16.82 17.12
N PHE A 91 3.80 -17.20 15.84
CA PHE A 91 2.61 -17.50 15.03
C PHE A 91 2.36 -19.00 14.87
N ASP A 92 2.78 -19.83 15.82
CA ASP A 92 2.52 -21.26 15.77
C ASP A 92 1.00 -21.56 15.71
N GLY A 93 0.63 -22.48 14.84
CA GLY A 93 -0.77 -22.76 14.47
C GLY A 93 -1.51 -21.63 13.73
N LEU A 94 -0.89 -20.48 13.44
CA LEU A 94 -1.52 -19.33 12.78
C LEU A 94 -1.02 -19.13 11.34
N TYR A 95 -1.95 -18.72 10.46
CA TYR A 95 -1.76 -18.22 9.08
C TYR A 95 -1.17 -19.20 8.06
N PHE A 96 -0.02 -19.79 8.37
CA PHE A 96 0.74 -20.67 7.49
C PHE A 96 1.09 -21.98 8.20
N ASP A 97 1.49 -22.98 7.44
CA ASP A 97 2.00 -24.23 8.01
C ASP A 97 3.40 -24.03 8.64
N ALA A 98 3.88 -25.07 9.34
CA ALA A 98 5.17 -24.99 10.04
C ALA A 98 6.36 -24.76 9.09
N ALA A 99 6.33 -25.33 7.88
CA ALA A 99 7.41 -25.20 6.91
C ALA A 99 7.48 -23.78 6.34
N ASP A 100 6.33 -23.17 6.07
CA ASP A 100 6.21 -21.79 5.62
C ASP A 100 6.65 -20.78 6.69
N ARG A 101 6.25 -20.98 7.95
CA ARG A 101 6.70 -20.11 9.05
C ARG A 101 8.22 -20.18 9.21
N ALA A 102 8.79 -21.39 9.18
CA ALA A 102 10.24 -21.58 9.22
C ALA A 102 10.95 -20.95 8.00
N PHE A 103 10.33 -21.00 6.82
CA PHE A 103 10.86 -20.30 5.65
C PHE A 103 10.87 -18.78 5.83
N LEU A 104 9.83 -18.17 6.41
CA LEU A 104 9.81 -16.73 6.63
C LEU A 104 10.94 -16.28 7.57
N ASP A 105 11.19 -17.02 8.65
CA ASP A 105 12.33 -16.79 9.55
C ASP A 105 13.67 -16.95 8.81
N SER A 106 13.83 -18.05 8.07
CA SER A 106 15.02 -18.33 7.28
C SER A 106 15.29 -17.22 6.25
N ALA A 107 14.29 -16.82 5.46
CA ALA A 107 14.41 -15.77 4.46
C ALA A 107 14.82 -14.44 5.10
N TRP A 108 14.28 -14.11 6.28
CA TRP A 108 14.64 -12.89 6.99
C TRP A 108 16.08 -12.87 7.48
N SER A 109 16.65 -14.03 7.85
CA SER A 109 18.07 -14.13 8.22
C SER A 109 19.02 -13.64 7.11
N HIS A 110 18.64 -13.89 5.84
CA HIS A 110 19.35 -13.38 4.67
C HIS A 110 19.03 -11.90 4.41
N ILE A 111 17.74 -11.54 4.40
CA ILE A 111 17.26 -10.19 4.10
C ILE A 111 17.84 -9.15 5.08
N ALA A 112 18.03 -9.51 6.35
CA ALA A 112 18.62 -8.64 7.38
C ALA A 112 20.04 -8.17 7.03
N ARG A 113 20.78 -8.92 6.20
CA ARG A 113 22.13 -8.56 5.74
C ARG A 113 22.13 -7.68 4.49
N LEU A 114 21.02 -7.61 3.77
CA LEU A 114 20.89 -6.80 2.56
C LEU A 114 20.76 -5.31 2.89
N ARG A 115 21.10 -4.45 1.92
CA ARG A 115 20.99 -2.99 2.01
C ARG A 115 20.41 -2.43 0.71
N GLY A 116 19.90 -1.20 0.77
CA GLY A 116 19.31 -0.49 -0.37
C GLY A 116 18.20 -1.29 -1.05
N TYR A 117 18.07 -1.12 -2.38
CA TYR A 117 16.97 -1.68 -3.14
C TYR A 117 16.93 -3.20 -3.24
N ARG A 118 18.06 -3.90 -3.04
CA ARG A 118 18.06 -5.38 -2.91
C ARG A 118 17.25 -5.81 -1.68
N ARG A 119 17.41 -5.12 -0.55
CA ARG A 119 16.61 -5.38 0.66
C ARG A 119 15.14 -5.06 0.40
N ASP A 120 14.86 -3.93 -0.22
CA ASP A 120 13.48 -3.48 -0.47
C ASP A 120 12.72 -4.43 -1.40
N LEU A 121 13.35 -4.91 -2.48
CA LEU A 121 12.78 -5.90 -3.38
C LEU A 121 12.55 -7.24 -2.69
N ALA A 122 13.51 -7.73 -1.90
CA ALA A 122 13.37 -8.99 -1.19
C ALA A 122 12.24 -8.96 -0.15
N ILE A 123 12.13 -7.88 0.63
CA ILE A 123 11.02 -7.68 1.56
C ILE A 123 9.70 -7.61 0.81
N SER A 124 9.63 -6.83 -0.28
CA SER A 124 8.42 -6.69 -1.08
C SER A 124 7.95 -8.04 -1.65
N ALA A 125 8.88 -8.85 -2.17
CA ALA A 125 8.60 -10.20 -2.66
C ALA A 125 8.12 -11.15 -1.55
N LEU A 126 8.69 -11.06 -0.35
CA LEU A 126 8.25 -11.84 0.81
C LEU A 126 6.84 -11.44 1.28
N VAL A 127 6.57 -10.13 1.36
CA VAL A 127 5.26 -9.56 1.69
C VAL A 127 4.20 -9.98 0.67
N LEU A 128 4.49 -9.88 -0.63
CA LEU A 128 3.57 -10.32 -1.68
C LEU A 128 3.30 -11.82 -1.62
N SER A 129 4.31 -12.62 -1.27
CA SER A 129 4.16 -14.06 -1.10
C SER A 129 3.23 -14.40 0.05
N ALA A 130 3.42 -13.78 1.22
CA ALA A 130 2.52 -13.91 2.36
C ALA A 130 1.09 -13.43 2.03
N ALA A 131 0.96 -12.27 1.38
CA ALA A 131 -0.35 -11.70 1.01
C ALA A 131 -1.14 -12.55 0.00
N ARG A 132 -0.45 -13.22 -0.94
CA ARG A 132 -1.09 -14.10 -1.92
C ARG A 132 -1.32 -15.52 -1.41
N LYS A 133 -0.54 -15.99 -0.45
CA LYS A 133 -0.86 -17.27 0.20
C LYS A 133 -1.98 -17.14 1.24
N GLN A 134 -2.16 -15.98 1.85
CA GLN A 134 -3.27 -15.75 2.77
C GLN A 134 -4.58 -15.45 2.00
N PRO A 135 -5.70 -16.13 2.28
CA PRO A 135 -6.97 -15.83 1.63
C PRO A 135 -7.37 -14.37 1.79
N ARG A 136 -7.83 -13.76 0.70
CA ARG A 136 -8.09 -12.29 0.58
C ARG A 136 -6.86 -11.41 0.85
N GLY A 137 -5.72 -11.93 1.30
CA GLY A 137 -4.54 -11.15 1.67
C GLY A 137 -4.70 -10.31 2.93
N VAL A 138 -5.60 -10.72 3.85
CA VAL A 138 -5.78 -10.07 5.15
C VAL A 138 -5.59 -11.06 6.31
N PHE A 139 -5.09 -10.55 7.43
CA PHE A 139 -4.66 -11.33 8.59
C PHE A 139 -5.61 -11.15 9.78
N THR A 140 -6.88 -10.87 9.50
CA THR A 140 -7.94 -10.69 10.51
C THR A 140 -8.56 -12.00 11.02
N PHE A 141 -8.22 -13.13 10.39
CA PHE A 141 -8.66 -14.48 10.75
C PHE A 141 -7.50 -15.46 10.56
N THR A 142 -7.56 -16.60 11.25
CA THR A 142 -6.47 -17.59 11.29
C THR A 142 -6.79 -18.85 10.50
N ASP A 143 -8.06 -19.21 10.37
CA ASP A 143 -8.50 -20.36 9.58
C ASP A 143 -8.60 -20.00 8.09
N ALA A 144 -7.55 -20.36 7.34
CA ALA A 144 -7.46 -20.13 5.91
C ALA A 144 -8.38 -21.04 5.08
N THR A 145 -8.80 -22.19 5.62
CA THR A 145 -9.61 -23.17 4.87
C THR A 145 -11.02 -22.64 4.56
N ARG A 146 -11.57 -21.84 5.48
CA ARG A 146 -12.91 -21.24 5.37
C ARG A 146 -13.06 -20.28 4.18
N TYR A 147 -11.96 -19.75 3.66
CA TYR A 147 -11.94 -18.78 2.57
C TYR A 147 -11.08 -19.23 1.38
N ALA A 148 -10.75 -20.52 1.30
CA ALA A 148 -10.00 -21.06 0.18
C ALA A 148 -10.83 -20.98 -1.10
N ASP A 149 -10.39 -20.15 -2.04
CA ASP A 149 -11.04 -19.93 -3.34
C ASP A 149 -10.46 -20.82 -4.46
N GLY A 150 -9.57 -21.74 -4.10
CA GLY A 150 -8.95 -22.70 -5.00
C GLY A 150 -7.81 -22.16 -5.86
N ARG A 151 -7.43 -20.87 -5.73
CA ARG A 151 -6.33 -20.28 -6.52
C ARG A 151 -5.00 -20.98 -6.25
N ARG A 152 -4.14 -21.02 -7.27
CA ARG A 152 -2.82 -21.64 -7.22
C ARG A 152 -1.97 -21.11 -6.07
N ASP A 153 -2.04 -19.79 -5.80
CA ASP A 153 -1.25 -19.15 -4.75
C ASP A 153 -1.48 -19.72 -3.35
N LEU A 154 -2.68 -20.24 -3.04
CA LEU A 154 -2.97 -20.84 -1.73
C LEU A 154 -2.32 -22.22 -1.54
N ARG A 155 -1.99 -22.90 -2.65
CA ARG A 155 -1.45 -24.27 -2.66
C ARG A 155 0.07 -24.31 -2.77
N MET A 156 0.70 -23.22 -3.21
CA MET A 156 2.16 -23.13 -3.32
C MET A 156 2.78 -22.94 -1.93
N SER A 157 3.96 -23.52 -1.68
CA SER A 157 4.77 -23.14 -0.51
C SER A 157 5.15 -21.65 -0.60
N LEU A 158 5.36 -20.98 0.53
CA LEU A 158 5.87 -19.59 0.52
C LEU A 158 7.24 -19.51 -0.14
N ARG A 159 8.08 -20.55 0.03
CA ARG A 159 9.38 -20.66 -0.62
C ARG A 159 9.25 -20.64 -2.14
N ASP A 160 8.37 -21.47 -2.70
CA ASP A 160 8.13 -21.50 -4.15
C ASP A 160 7.44 -20.23 -4.64
N HIS A 161 6.53 -19.66 -3.85
CA HIS A 161 5.91 -18.39 -4.20
C HIS A 161 6.98 -17.28 -4.26
N PHE A 162 7.90 -17.21 -3.31
CA PHE A 162 8.99 -16.25 -3.36
C PHE A 162 9.89 -16.49 -4.59
N ARG A 163 10.40 -17.72 -4.73
CA ARG A 163 11.41 -18.10 -5.72
C ARG A 163 10.91 -18.05 -7.16
N LEU A 164 9.72 -18.60 -7.43
CA LEU A 164 9.23 -18.83 -8.79
C LEU A 164 8.31 -17.71 -9.30
N ARG A 165 7.86 -16.81 -8.42
CA ARG A 165 6.83 -15.80 -8.73
C ARG A 165 7.21 -14.41 -8.24
N ALA A 166 7.17 -14.17 -6.92
CA ALA A 166 7.16 -12.82 -6.37
C ALA A 166 8.45 -12.05 -6.71
N ALA A 167 9.61 -12.70 -6.63
CA ALA A 167 10.89 -12.05 -6.96
C ALA A 167 10.97 -11.62 -8.43
N SER A 168 10.55 -12.48 -9.37
CA SER A 168 10.57 -12.15 -10.81
C SER A 168 9.54 -11.08 -11.16
N GLU A 169 8.36 -11.12 -10.54
CA GLU A 169 7.33 -10.10 -10.72
C GLU A 169 7.82 -8.74 -10.23
N TYR A 170 8.44 -8.64 -9.06
CA TYR A 170 9.02 -7.36 -8.61
C TYR A 170 10.19 -6.91 -9.48
N ASN A 171 11.07 -7.82 -9.91
CA ASN A 171 12.12 -7.47 -10.87
C ASN A 171 11.56 -6.87 -12.17
N SER A 172 10.41 -7.35 -12.65
CA SER A 172 9.75 -6.84 -13.85
C SER A 172 9.20 -5.42 -13.70
N THR A 173 8.96 -4.98 -12.46
CA THR A 173 8.54 -3.59 -12.17
C THR A 173 9.72 -2.61 -12.22
N VAL A 174 10.97 -3.08 -12.23
CA VAL A 174 12.11 -2.16 -12.18
C VAL A 174 12.41 -1.60 -13.57
N PHE A 175 12.20 -0.30 -13.71
CA PHE A 175 12.57 0.49 -14.89
C PHE A 175 12.98 1.91 -14.50
N SER A 176 13.65 2.60 -15.41
CA SER A 176 14.01 4.02 -15.29
C SER A 176 13.21 4.85 -16.28
N ASN A 177 12.71 6.00 -15.85
CA ASN A 177 12.20 7.05 -16.75
C ASN A 177 13.20 8.22 -16.90
N GLY A 178 14.43 8.05 -16.41
CA GLY A 178 15.48 9.08 -16.44
C GLY A 178 15.39 10.13 -15.33
N ARG A 179 14.39 10.07 -14.44
CA ARG A 179 14.21 11.03 -13.33
C ARG A 179 14.58 10.43 -11.97
N LYS A 180 14.70 11.32 -10.99
CA LYS A 180 14.88 10.94 -9.58
C LYS A 180 13.52 10.68 -8.95
N HIS A 181 13.49 9.78 -7.98
CA HIS A 181 12.28 9.44 -7.24
C HIS A 181 12.67 9.22 -5.79
N ARG A 182 11.73 9.45 -4.87
CA ARG A 182 11.92 9.21 -3.44
C ARG A 182 10.69 8.53 -2.88
N SER A 183 10.88 7.62 -1.93
CA SER A 183 9.81 7.09 -1.10
C SER A 183 10.16 7.27 0.37
N SER A 184 9.16 7.61 1.17
CA SER A 184 9.27 7.90 2.60
C SER A 184 8.22 7.11 3.39
N CYS A 185 8.47 6.96 4.69
CA CYS A 185 7.55 6.33 5.64
C CYS A 185 7.30 7.34 6.77
N GLY A 186 6.08 7.86 6.87
CA GLY A 186 5.78 8.93 7.81
C GLY A 186 4.34 9.42 7.74
N ASP A 187 4.00 10.31 8.67
CA ASP A 187 2.74 11.03 8.63
C ASP A 187 2.75 12.00 7.44
N VAL A 188 1.62 12.12 6.75
CA VAL A 188 1.46 13.02 5.60
C VAL A 188 1.71 14.48 5.99
N PHE A 189 1.38 14.86 7.22
CA PHE A 189 1.56 16.24 7.71
C PHE A 189 3.04 16.60 7.90
N ASP A 190 3.93 15.61 7.98
CA ASP A 190 5.39 15.81 8.09
C ASP A 190 6.10 15.61 6.74
N LEU A 191 5.34 15.41 5.65
CA LEU A 191 5.92 15.09 4.35
C LEU A 191 6.54 16.34 3.69
N ASP A 192 7.87 16.39 3.74
CA ASP A 192 8.67 17.40 3.02
C ASP A 192 9.22 16.84 1.70
N VAL A 193 8.73 17.43 0.60
CA VAL A 193 9.10 17.06 -0.78
C VAL A 193 10.15 17.99 -1.38
N THR A 194 10.50 19.09 -0.71
CA THR A 194 11.52 20.05 -1.17
C THR A 194 12.91 19.44 -1.40
N PRO A 195 13.34 18.36 -0.71
CA PRO A 195 14.63 17.74 -1.03
C PRO A 195 14.65 16.99 -2.38
N LEU A 196 13.47 16.70 -2.95
CA LEU A 196 13.35 16.06 -4.26
C LEU A 196 12.98 17.06 -5.36
N PHE A 197 12.17 18.07 -5.04
CA PHE A 197 11.67 19.07 -5.97
C PHE A 197 12.22 20.46 -5.61
N ASP A 198 12.76 21.19 -6.58
CA ASP A 198 13.27 22.56 -6.36
C ASP A 198 12.14 23.60 -6.18
N ALA A 199 10.87 23.18 -6.28
CA ALA A 199 9.67 24.01 -6.19
C ALA A 199 8.47 23.16 -5.69
N ALA A 200 7.30 23.79 -5.52
CA ALA A 200 6.06 23.07 -5.28
C ALA A 200 5.77 22.04 -6.40
N PRO A 201 5.17 20.88 -6.07
CA PRO A 201 4.92 19.85 -7.05
C PRO A 201 3.84 20.25 -8.05
N ASP A 202 3.95 19.78 -9.29
CA ASP A 202 2.92 20.03 -10.31
C ASP A 202 1.61 19.30 -9.98
N LEU A 203 1.70 18.13 -9.33
CA LEU A 203 0.58 17.26 -9.03
C LEU A 203 0.72 16.59 -7.66
N VAL A 204 -0.35 16.58 -6.87
CA VAL A 204 -0.45 15.78 -5.64
C VAL A 204 -1.64 14.83 -5.75
N TYR A 205 -1.37 13.53 -5.64
CA TYR A 205 -2.37 12.49 -5.53
C TYR A 205 -2.59 12.10 -4.07
N LEU A 206 -3.87 12.05 -3.68
CA LEU A 206 -4.32 11.71 -2.34
C LEU A 206 -5.26 10.50 -2.39
N ASP A 207 -4.96 9.49 -1.59
CA ASP A 207 -5.82 8.32 -1.34
C ASP A 207 -5.84 7.98 0.16
N PRO A 208 -6.30 8.92 1.02
CA PRO A 208 -6.21 8.74 2.47
C PRO A 208 -7.10 7.57 2.93
N PRO A 209 -6.81 7.00 4.11
CA PRO A 209 -7.74 6.08 4.75
C PRO A 209 -9.14 6.70 4.90
N TYR A 210 -10.18 5.93 4.60
CA TYR A 210 -11.56 6.41 4.73
C TYR A 210 -12.18 6.00 6.07
N ALA A 211 -12.97 6.90 6.67
CA ALA A 211 -13.86 6.58 7.78
C ALA A 211 -15.22 6.08 7.22
N PRO A 212 -15.52 4.76 7.24
CA PRO A 212 -16.80 4.29 6.74
C PRO A 212 -17.92 4.66 7.73
N PRO A 213 -19.18 4.78 7.27
CA PRO A 213 -20.30 5.18 8.13
C PRO A 213 -20.58 4.24 9.31
N THR A 214 -20.30 2.93 9.18
CA THR A 214 -20.73 1.92 10.16
C THR A 214 -19.69 0.84 10.48
N ASP A 215 -18.46 0.92 9.98
CA ASP A 215 -17.44 -0.14 10.16
C ASP A 215 -16.06 0.42 10.56
N ASP A 216 -15.10 -0.46 10.82
CA ASP A 216 -13.71 -0.14 11.11
C ASP A 216 -12.83 -0.54 9.91
N ASN A 217 -12.31 0.45 9.17
CA ASN A 217 -11.44 0.24 8.00
C ASN A 217 -9.94 0.38 8.35
N ASP A 218 -9.57 0.04 9.58
CA ASP A 218 -8.18 0.09 10.04
C ASP A 218 -7.27 -0.86 9.23
N TYR A 219 -6.35 -0.27 8.48
CA TYR A 219 -5.37 -0.97 7.64
C TYR A 219 -4.39 -1.79 8.49
N ILE A 220 -3.96 -1.30 9.66
CA ILE A 220 -3.06 -2.04 10.55
C ILE A 220 -3.76 -3.30 11.02
N LYS A 221 -5.01 -3.21 11.45
CA LYS A 221 -5.79 -4.38 11.87
C LYS A 221 -5.87 -5.46 10.78
N ARG A 222 -5.92 -5.07 9.50
CA ARG A 222 -6.03 -5.98 8.35
C ARG A 222 -4.69 -6.55 7.90
N TYR A 223 -3.64 -5.73 7.93
CA TYR A 223 -2.33 -6.03 7.35
C TYR A 223 -1.22 -6.11 8.40
N HIS A 224 -1.55 -6.24 9.69
CA HIS A 224 -0.58 -6.26 10.80
C HIS A 224 0.55 -7.27 10.60
N PHE A 225 0.24 -8.43 10.02
CA PHE A 225 1.25 -9.44 9.73
C PHE A 225 2.22 -8.99 8.64
N LEU A 226 1.73 -8.32 7.59
CA LEU A 226 2.58 -7.80 6.51
C LEU A 226 3.41 -6.61 6.99
N GLU A 227 2.81 -5.75 7.82
CA GLU A 227 3.50 -4.63 8.48
C GLU A 227 4.64 -5.16 9.37
N GLY A 228 4.37 -6.14 10.22
CA GLY A 228 5.39 -6.77 11.04
C GLY A 228 6.44 -7.51 10.21
N LEU A 229 6.03 -8.28 9.21
CA LEU A 229 6.93 -8.99 8.30
C LEU A 229 7.87 -8.05 7.56
N SER A 230 7.46 -6.82 7.27
CA SER A 230 8.29 -5.84 6.56
C SER A 230 9.50 -5.37 7.36
N VAL A 231 9.49 -5.55 8.68
CA VAL A 231 10.59 -5.19 9.60
C VAL A 231 10.94 -6.30 10.60
N TYR A 232 10.49 -7.53 10.35
CA TYR A 232 10.65 -8.67 11.27
C TYR A 232 10.17 -8.37 12.71
N TRP A 233 9.10 -7.58 12.85
CA TRP A 233 8.55 -7.08 14.13
C TRP A 233 9.56 -6.34 15.03
N GLU A 234 10.74 -5.95 14.52
CA GLU A 234 11.71 -5.17 15.27
C GLU A 234 11.09 -3.81 15.68
N GLY A 235 11.14 -3.50 16.98
CA GLY A 235 10.55 -2.27 17.52
C GLY A 235 9.01 -2.25 17.58
N MET A 236 8.35 -3.39 17.35
CA MET A 236 6.89 -3.50 17.42
C MET A 236 6.44 -4.34 18.62
N SER A 237 5.30 -3.98 19.21
CA SER A 237 4.66 -4.78 20.26
C SER A 237 3.51 -5.59 19.68
N ILE A 238 3.39 -6.86 20.06
CA ILE A 238 2.27 -7.73 19.70
C ILE A 238 1.24 -7.73 20.84
N MET A 239 -0.03 -7.71 20.47
CA MET A 239 -1.13 -7.94 21.40
C MET A 239 -1.32 -9.44 21.61
N GLU A 240 -0.57 -10.02 22.55
CA GLU A 240 -0.53 -11.48 22.82
C GLU A 240 -1.92 -12.07 23.16
N ASN A 241 -2.80 -11.28 23.78
CA ASN A 241 -4.16 -11.73 24.16
C ASN A 241 -5.14 -11.81 22.96
N THR A 242 -4.70 -11.50 21.74
CA THR A 242 -5.56 -11.57 20.56
C THR A 242 -5.35 -12.89 19.80
N LYS A 243 -6.44 -13.48 19.30
CA LYS A 243 -6.39 -14.74 18.51
C LYS A 243 -5.50 -14.67 17.26
N THR A 244 -5.16 -13.47 16.83
CA THR A 244 -4.42 -13.17 15.58
C THR A 244 -3.09 -12.49 15.87
N LYS A 245 -2.69 -12.31 17.13
CA LYS A 245 -1.43 -11.66 17.50
C LYS A 245 -1.21 -10.33 16.76
N LYS A 246 -2.23 -9.47 16.80
CA LYS A 246 -2.25 -8.20 16.07
C LYS A 246 -1.27 -7.19 16.66
N LEU A 247 -0.90 -6.21 15.84
CA LEU A 247 -0.26 -4.99 16.32
C LEU A 247 -1.29 -4.04 16.95
N PRO A 248 -0.91 -3.23 17.96
CA PRO A 248 -1.70 -2.13 18.45
C PRO A 248 -2.11 -1.19 17.32
N LYS A 249 -3.32 -0.65 17.41
CA LYS A 249 -3.80 0.37 16.48
C LYS A 249 -2.90 1.59 16.57
N ARG A 250 -2.36 2.06 15.45
CA ARG A 250 -1.76 3.40 15.37
C ARG A 250 -2.85 4.42 15.14
N PHE A 251 -2.75 5.53 15.85
CA PHE A 251 -3.68 6.63 15.66
C PHE A 251 -3.48 7.26 14.29
N THR A 252 -4.59 7.58 13.62
CA THR A 252 -4.61 8.39 12.41
C THR A 252 -5.91 9.21 12.43
N PRO A 253 -5.86 10.53 12.15
CA PRO A 253 -7.04 11.37 12.21
C PRO A 253 -8.02 11.09 11.06
N PHE A 254 -7.57 10.39 10.01
CA PHE A 254 -8.42 9.99 8.88
C PHE A 254 -9.42 8.86 9.22
N ALA A 255 -9.19 8.09 10.30
CA ALA A 255 -10.02 6.94 10.63
C ALA A 255 -11.32 7.27 11.38
N TYR A 256 -11.57 8.52 11.76
CA TYR A 256 -12.69 8.88 12.64
C TYR A 256 -13.55 10.01 12.07
N LYS A 257 -14.88 9.84 12.12
CA LYS A 257 -15.87 10.83 11.67
C LYS A 257 -15.67 12.23 12.27
N ARG A 258 -15.19 12.29 13.52
CA ARG A 258 -15.01 13.56 14.24
C ARG A 258 -13.75 14.33 13.83
N THR A 259 -12.79 13.67 13.18
CA THR A 259 -11.47 14.24 12.87
C THR A 259 -11.15 14.23 11.38
N ILE A 260 -11.90 13.50 10.55
CA ILE A 260 -11.62 13.37 9.12
C ILE A 260 -11.71 14.71 8.36
N ASP A 261 -12.68 15.58 8.70
CA ASP A 261 -12.79 16.91 8.08
C ASP A 261 -11.53 17.75 8.33
N ASP A 262 -11.07 17.82 9.58
CA ASP A 262 -9.86 18.54 9.96
C ASP A 262 -8.61 17.93 9.31
N ALA A 263 -8.53 16.60 9.26
CA ALA A 263 -7.43 15.89 8.60
C ALA A 263 -7.35 16.21 7.11
N LEU A 264 -8.49 16.25 6.41
CA LEU A 264 -8.54 16.61 4.99
C LEU A 264 -8.17 18.07 4.77
N VAL A 265 -8.71 19.00 5.57
CA VAL A 265 -8.35 20.43 5.51
C VAL A 265 -6.85 20.61 5.64
N ARG A 266 -6.26 20.06 6.70
CA ARG A 266 -4.81 20.16 6.94
C ARG A 266 -3.99 19.54 5.81
N THR A 267 -4.49 18.47 5.18
CA THR A 267 -3.81 17.84 4.04
C THR A 267 -3.88 18.73 2.80
N PHE A 268 -5.02 19.36 2.54
CA PHE A 268 -5.21 20.26 1.41
C PHE A 268 -4.39 21.54 1.57
N GLU A 269 -4.35 22.12 2.77
CA GLU A 269 -3.50 23.28 3.12
C GLU A 269 -2.02 22.93 2.98
N HIS A 270 -1.59 21.75 3.43
CA HIS A 270 -0.19 21.30 3.29
C HIS A 270 0.29 21.22 1.84
N PHE A 271 -0.63 21.03 0.89
CA PHE A 271 -0.34 20.94 -0.54
C PHE A 271 -0.97 22.07 -1.34
N GLU A 272 -1.33 23.20 -0.72
CA GLU A 272 -2.07 24.27 -1.39
C GLU A 272 -1.30 24.89 -2.57
N ASP A 273 0.02 24.92 -2.50
CA ASP A 273 0.89 25.45 -3.56
C ASP A 273 1.09 24.49 -4.74
N ALA A 274 0.61 23.24 -4.66
CA ALA A 274 0.77 22.27 -5.74
C ALA A 274 -0.12 22.62 -6.94
N GLY A 275 0.36 22.57 -8.18
CA GLY A 275 -0.43 22.99 -9.35
C GLY A 275 -1.79 22.30 -9.49
N ALA A 276 -1.89 21.03 -9.06
CA ALA A 276 -3.14 20.32 -8.93
C ALA A 276 -3.16 19.36 -7.73
N ILE A 277 -4.35 19.16 -7.15
CA ILE A 277 -4.63 18.13 -6.14
C ILE A 277 -5.68 17.18 -6.69
N VAL A 278 -5.35 15.88 -6.77
CA VAL A 278 -6.26 14.82 -7.19
C VAL A 278 -6.54 13.90 -6.02
N LEU A 279 -7.78 13.86 -5.55
CA LEU A 279 -8.22 12.99 -4.46
C LEU A 279 -9.08 11.85 -4.99
N SER A 280 -8.68 10.60 -4.71
CA SER A 280 -9.54 9.43 -4.84
C SER A 280 -10.34 9.22 -3.55
N TYR A 281 -11.66 9.11 -3.66
CA TYR A 281 -12.52 8.91 -2.49
C TYR A 281 -13.73 8.04 -2.76
N SER A 282 -14.09 7.17 -1.82
CA SER A 282 -15.26 6.30 -1.96
C SER A 282 -16.55 7.04 -1.65
N SER A 283 -17.61 6.81 -2.44
CA SER A 283 -18.97 7.30 -2.14
C SER A 283 -19.55 6.77 -0.83
N ASN A 284 -19.01 5.67 -0.31
CA ASN A 284 -19.42 5.07 0.97
C ASN A 284 -18.44 5.43 2.11
N ALA A 285 -17.98 6.67 2.13
CA ALA A 285 -17.11 7.22 3.16
C ALA A 285 -17.60 8.60 3.64
N LEU A 286 -17.10 9.03 4.79
CA LEU A 286 -17.33 10.38 5.32
C LEU A 286 -16.01 11.16 5.33
N PRO A 287 -15.98 12.43 4.90
CA PRO A 287 -17.14 13.23 4.48
C PRO A 287 -17.68 12.87 3.09
N GLY A 288 -18.93 13.29 2.81
CA GLY A 288 -19.56 13.10 1.50
C GLY A 288 -19.00 14.03 0.42
N ALA A 289 -19.38 13.80 -0.84
CA ALA A 289 -18.81 14.48 -2.00
C ALA A 289 -18.93 16.02 -1.95
N ASP A 290 -20.12 16.56 -1.66
CA ASP A 290 -20.34 18.02 -1.58
C ASP A 290 -19.41 18.66 -0.56
N ARG A 291 -19.22 17.98 0.58
CA ARG A 291 -18.32 18.46 1.63
C ARG A 291 -16.86 18.42 1.18
N ILE A 292 -16.44 17.40 0.44
CA ILE A 292 -15.08 17.35 -0.12
C ILE A 292 -14.86 18.49 -1.11
N VAL A 293 -15.84 18.79 -1.96
CA VAL A 293 -15.79 19.94 -2.89
C VAL A 293 -15.63 21.25 -2.11
N ASP A 294 -16.42 21.46 -1.06
CA ASP A 294 -16.32 22.64 -0.21
C ASP A 294 -14.93 22.77 0.45
N LEU A 295 -14.36 21.67 0.92
CA LEU A 295 -13.06 21.67 1.59
C LEU A 295 -11.92 21.92 0.61
N LEU A 296 -11.91 21.25 -0.54
CA LEU A 296 -10.89 21.42 -1.58
C LEU A 296 -10.98 22.79 -2.24
N GLY A 297 -12.19 23.34 -2.40
CA GLY A 297 -12.45 24.66 -2.95
C GLY A 297 -11.93 25.83 -2.10
N LYS A 298 -11.48 25.56 -0.86
CA LYS A 298 -10.81 26.57 -0.03
C LYS A 298 -9.37 26.83 -0.43
N VAL A 299 -8.71 25.82 -1.03
CA VAL A 299 -7.30 25.90 -1.44
C VAL A 299 -7.13 25.91 -2.95
N LYS A 300 -8.13 25.43 -3.72
CA LYS A 300 -8.12 25.43 -5.18
C LYS A 300 -9.33 26.18 -5.76
N PRO A 301 -9.12 27.13 -6.69
CA PRO A 301 -10.20 27.94 -7.25
C PRO A 301 -11.17 27.15 -8.14
N SER A 302 -10.72 26.05 -8.74
CA SER A 302 -11.54 25.16 -9.56
C SER A 302 -11.51 23.74 -9.02
N VAL A 303 -12.69 23.15 -8.81
CA VAL A 303 -12.86 21.75 -8.38
C VAL A 303 -13.78 21.02 -9.35
N GLU A 304 -13.24 20.02 -10.02
CA GLU A 304 -13.97 19.08 -10.87
C GLU A 304 -14.21 17.76 -10.14
N VAL A 305 -15.36 17.12 -10.36
CA VAL A 305 -15.68 15.81 -9.79
C VAL A 305 -16.04 14.81 -10.89
N ILE A 306 -15.30 13.71 -10.95
CA ILE A 306 -15.58 12.59 -11.84
C ILE A 306 -16.09 11.41 -11.02
N ALA A 307 -17.32 10.96 -11.29
CA ALA A 307 -17.88 9.75 -10.71
C ALA A 307 -17.54 8.52 -11.56
N ILE A 308 -17.06 7.46 -10.91
CA ILE A 308 -16.71 6.20 -11.55
C ILE A 308 -17.53 5.11 -10.88
N ASP A 309 -18.47 4.52 -11.61
CA ASP A 309 -19.39 3.54 -11.03
C ASP A 309 -18.70 2.19 -10.77
N HIS A 310 -18.73 1.72 -9.52
CA HIS A 310 -18.32 0.36 -9.17
C HIS A 310 -19.51 -0.50 -8.73
N LYS A 311 -19.81 -1.53 -9.52
CA LYS A 311 -20.60 -2.66 -9.04
C LYS A 311 -19.72 -3.55 -8.16
N TYR A 312 -19.92 -3.50 -6.85
CA TYR A 312 -19.33 -4.46 -5.92
C TYR A 312 -20.16 -5.75 -5.90
N SER A 313 -19.53 -6.88 -6.18
CA SER A 313 -20.09 -8.22 -5.90
C SER A 313 -19.56 -8.72 -4.56
N PHE A 314 -20.06 -8.18 -3.44
CA PHE A 314 -19.82 -8.77 -2.13
C PHE A 314 -21.01 -9.64 -1.71
N GLY A 315 -20.83 -10.96 -1.82
CA GLY A 315 -21.72 -11.97 -1.26
C GLY A 315 -22.09 -13.08 -2.23
N THR A 316 -21.75 -14.32 -1.90
CA THR A 316 -22.23 -15.55 -2.57
C THR A 316 -23.64 -15.95 -2.12
N HIS A 317 -24.39 -15.05 -1.47
CA HIS A 317 -25.77 -15.29 -1.07
C HIS A 317 -26.73 -14.60 -2.03
N ALA A 318 -27.72 -15.33 -2.54
CA ALA A 318 -28.73 -14.85 -3.48
C ALA A 318 -29.58 -13.66 -2.94
N ALA A 319 -29.46 -13.32 -1.65
CA ALA A 319 -30.15 -12.22 -0.98
C ALA A 319 -29.25 -11.00 -0.65
N ALA A 320 -27.97 -10.98 -1.07
CA ALA A 320 -27.09 -9.85 -0.80
C ALA A 320 -27.50 -8.63 -1.64
N THR A 321 -27.95 -7.56 -0.97
CA THR A 321 -28.29 -6.27 -1.60
C THR A 321 -27.04 -5.73 -2.28
N ARG A 322 -27.06 -5.62 -3.61
CA ARG A 322 -26.00 -4.97 -4.39
C ARG A 322 -25.97 -3.50 -3.97
N ARG A 323 -24.96 -3.07 -3.22
CA ARG A 323 -24.68 -1.65 -3.01
C ARG A 323 -23.83 -1.20 -4.18
N ASP A 324 -24.40 -0.36 -5.03
CA ASP A 324 -23.63 0.42 -5.99
C ASP A 324 -22.82 1.44 -5.17
N VAL A 325 -21.51 1.24 -5.10
CA VAL A 325 -20.58 2.19 -4.47
C VAL A 325 -19.79 2.77 -5.63
N SER A 326 -19.91 4.06 -5.89
CA SER A 326 -19.04 4.74 -6.86
C SER A 326 -17.74 5.17 -6.18
N GLU A 327 -16.65 5.23 -6.94
CA GLU A 327 -15.42 5.91 -6.54
C GLU A 327 -15.42 7.29 -7.22
N TYR A 328 -15.05 8.33 -6.49
CA TYR A 328 -14.94 9.69 -6.99
C TYR A 328 -13.47 10.07 -7.19
N LEU A 329 -13.21 10.84 -8.25
CA LEU A 329 -12.00 11.63 -8.39
C LEU A 329 -12.38 13.11 -8.25
N PHE A 330 -11.85 13.77 -7.23
CA PHE A 330 -11.93 15.22 -7.08
C PHE A 330 -10.63 15.82 -7.59
N ILE A 331 -10.73 16.79 -8.49
CA ILE A 331 -9.58 17.40 -9.16
C ILE A 331 -9.61 18.90 -8.91
N GLY A 332 -8.78 19.35 -7.98
CA GLY A 332 -8.55 20.76 -7.68
C GLY A 332 -7.41 21.31 -8.54
N ARG A 333 -7.62 22.47 -9.19
CA ARG A 333 -6.63 23.14 -10.05
C ARG A 333 -6.63 24.65 -9.78
N ASP A 334 -5.49 25.28 -10.05
CA ASP A 334 -5.30 26.74 -10.03
C ASP A 334 -6.01 27.47 -11.19
#